data_AF-A0A0K2TPM6-F1
#
_entry.id   AF-A0A0K2TPM6-F1
#
_cell.length_a   1.000
_cell.length_b   1.000
_cell.length_c   1.000
_cell.angle_alpha   90.00
_cell.angle_beta   90.00
_cell.angle_gamma   90.00
#
_symmetry.space_group_name_H-M   'P 1'
#
loop_
_entity.id
_entity.type
_entity.pdbx_description
1 polymer ?
#
loop_
_entity_poly.entity_id
_entity_poly.type
_entity_poly.pdbx_seq_one_letter_code
_entity_poly.pdbx_strand_id
1 'polypeptide(L)'
;MEYEARKAPMTFRGSMLSTVRDHREQIAKFQNELSISSFSKLKEDKSSSSLDLPSETDDPIRRQILMGAASLDRTTQMVLSSTQVALETEAVGEEIINDLGSQRETLQRTRTRLAETEADLSRSRRILRRIYLGVIQNKICLIFLIIIQIVIIIFILYWKFLRKS
;
A
#
# COMPACT_ATOMS: atom_id res chain seq x y z
N MET A 1 8.03 5.89 14.72
CA MET A 1 7.42 6.80 13.72
C MET A 1 8.41 7.74 13.01
N GLU A 2 9.70 7.77 13.33
CA GLU A 2 10.69 8.48 12.46
C GLU A 2 11.18 7.59 11.31
N TYR A 3 11.01 6.28 11.42
CA TYR A 3 11.50 5.30 10.44
C TYR A 3 10.57 5.10 9.23
N GLU A 4 9.27 5.44 9.36
CA GLU A 4 8.27 5.26 8.28
C GLU A 4 8.15 6.50 7.38
N ALA A 5 8.61 7.67 7.83
CA ALA A 5 8.60 8.92 7.06
C ALA A 5 9.67 8.98 5.94
N ARG A 6 10.53 7.95 5.85
CA ARG A 6 11.62 7.90 4.87
C ARG A 6 11.28 7.13 3.58
N LYS A 7 10.09 6.51 3.48
CA LYS A 7 9.72 5.64 2.35
C LYS A 7 8.57 6.15 1.46
N ALA A 8 8.07 7.38 1.67
CA ALA A 8 6.98 7.96 0.87
C ALA A 8 7.48 8.96 -0.20
N PRO A 9 6.87 9.02 -1.41
CA PRO A 9 7.27 9.90 -2.52
C PRO A 9 7.27 11.40 -2.19
N MET A 10 8.14 12.17 -2.86
CA MET A 10 8.51 13.57 -2.56
C MET A 10 7.35 14.59 -2.52
N THR A 11 6.16 14.27 -3.05
CA THR A 11 5.03 15.19 -3.12
C THR A 11 4.20 15.27 -1.83
N PHE A 12 4.28 14.26 -0.95
CA PHE A 12 3.47 14.19 0.29
C PHE A 12 4.24 14.52 1.57
N ARG A 13 5.54 14.82 1.47
CA ARG A 13 6.38 15.20 2.62
C ARG A 13 5.95 16.52 3.24
N GLY A 14 5.57 17.51 2.41
CA GLY A 14 5.18 18.84 2.88
C GLY A 14 3.92 18.81 3.74
N SER A 15 2.88 18.12 3.28
CA SER A 15 1.60 18.02 4.00
C SER A 15 1.72 17.18 5.27
N MET A 16 2.46 16.07 5.25
CA MET A 16 2.65 15.26 6.46
C MET A 16 3.52 15.95 7.52
N LEU A 17 4.56 16.70 7.12
CA LEU A 17 5.35 17.49 8.06
C LEU A 17 4.53 18.61 8.71
N SER A 18 3.60 19.24 7.97
CA SER A 18 2.67 20.19 8.58
C SER A 18 1.73 19.50 9.57
N THR A 19 1.18 18.33 9.23
CA THR A 19 0.29 17.58 10.15
C THR A 19 1.01 17.17 11.44
N VAL A 20 2.27 16.73 11.35
CA VAL A 20 3.08 16.39 12.53
C VAL A 20 3.36 17.61 13.41
N ARG A 21 3.63 18.76 12.79
CA ARG A 21 3.85 20.02 13.52
C ARG A 21 2.57 20.48 14.22
N ASP A 22 1.43 20.38 13.54
CA ASP A 22 0.13 20.81 14.07
C ASP A 22 -0.31 19.91 15.24
N HIS A 23 -0.07 18.60 15.18
CA HIS A 23 -0.32 17.69 16.32
C HIS A 23 0.59 17.98 17.51
N ARG A 24 1.86 18.33 17.27
CA ARG A 24 2.79 18.71 18.35
C ARG A 24 2.35 20.01 19.03
N GLU A 25 1.83 20.96 18.26
CA GLU A 25 1.28 22.21 18.80
C GLU A 25 0.00 21.97 19.61
N GLN A 26 -0.87 21.08 19.15
CA GLN A 26 -2.08 20.69 19.90
C GLN A 26 -1.74 19.99 21.22
N ILE A 27 -0.76 19.08 21.23
CA ILE A 27 -0.30 18.43 22.47
C ILE A 27 0.26 19.45 23.47
N ALA A 28 1.03 20.43 23.00
CA ALA A 28 1.55 21.49 23.85
C ALA A 28 0.45 22.37 24.45
N LYS A 29 -0.61 22.67 23.66
CA LYS A 29 -1.79 23.41 24.15
C LYS A 29 -2.54 22.61 25.23
N PHE A 30 -2.82 21.33 24.98
CA PHE A 30 -3.48 20.47 25.96
C PHE A 30 -2.68 20.28 27.26
N GLN A 31 -1.35 20.16 27.17
CA GLN A 31 -0.49 20.06 28.35
C GLN A 31 -0.55 21.34 29.21
N ASN A 32 -0.63 22.51 28.56
CA ASN A 32 -0.72 23.79 29.26
C ASN A 32 -2.11 24.01 29.88
N GLU A 33 -3.19 23.60 29.20
CA GLU A 33 -4.54 23.65 29.78
C GLU A 33 -4.68 22.70 30.98
N LEU A 34 -4.09 21.51 30.92
CA LEU A 34 -4.06 20.57 32.04
C LEU A 34 -3.23 21.08 33.22
N SER A 35 -2.09 21.74 32.98
CA SER A 35 -1.28 22.31 34.08
C SER A 35 -2.00 23.49 34.75
N ILE A 36 -2.67 24.34 33.98
CA ILE A 36 -3.47 25.46 34.50
C ILE A 36 -4.69 24.94 35.28
N SER A 37 -5.40 23.94 34.75
CA SER A 37 -6.55 23.31 35.43
C SER A 37 -6.14 22.55 36.69
N SER A 38 -4.99 21.88 36.68
CA SER A 38 -4.46 21.18 37.85
C SER A 38 -4.06 22.16 38.96
N PHE A 39 -3.54 23.34 38.59
CA PHE A 39 -3.13 24.36 39.55
C PHE A 39 -4.33 25.14 40.12
N SER A 40 -5.38 25.38 39.32
CA SER A 40 -6.61 26.02 39.81
C SER A 40 -7.40 25.12 40.77
N LYS A 41 -7.46 23.81 40.49
CA LYS A 41 -8.19 22.85 41.32
C LYS A 41 -7.56 22.60 42.70
N LEU A 42 -6.27 22.91 42.86
CA LEU A 42 -5.56 22.79 44.15
C LEU A 42 -5.76 24.03 45.06
N LYS A 43 -6.27 25.14 44.53
CA LYS A 43 -6.41 26.41 45.26
C LYS A 43 -7.82 26.68 45.77
N GLU A 44 -8.81 25.88 45.39
CA GLU A 44 -10.22 26.09 45.72
C GLU A 44 -10.72 25.27 46.93
N ASP A 45 -9.91 24.32 47.43
CA ASP A 45 -10.35 23.36 48.47
C ASP A 45 -9.84 23.67 49.89
N LYS A 46 -9.60 24.96 50.19
CA LYS A 46 -8.99 25.37 51.48
C LYS A 46 -9.69 26.55 52.18
N SER A 47 -11.02 26.63 52.08
CA SER A 47 -11.82 27.58 52.88
C SER A 47 -13.20 27.03 53.24
N SER A 48 -13.27 26.09 54.19
CA SER A 48 -14.40 25.98 55.13
C SER A 48 -14.05 25.04 56.28
N SER A 49 -13.41 25.59 57.32
CA SER A 49 -13.33 24.96 58.64
C SER A 49 -14.47 25.50 59.51
N SER A 50 -15.34 24.66 60.04
CA SER A 50 -15.76 24.72 61.46
C SER A 50 -16.76 23.62 61.83
N LEU A 51 -16.53 23.10 63.05
CA LEU A 51 -17.41 22.34 63.95
C LEU A 51 -17.36 20.81 63.86
N ASP A 52 -16.53 20.27 64.76
CA ASP A 52 -16.48 18.90 65.22
C ASP A 52 -17.81 18.47 65.89
N LEU A 53 -18.33 17.32 65.46
CA LEU A 53 -19.27 16.48 66.20
C LEU A 53 -18.78 15.03 66.08
N PRO A 54 -18.56 14.27 67.16
CA PRO A 54 -18.07 12.91 67.06
C PRO A 54 -19.24 11.91 67.04
N SER A 55 -19.64 11.47 65.84
CA SER A 55 -20.40 10.22 65.62
C SER A 55 -20.42 9.90 64.13
N GLU A 56 -19.56 8.97 63.67
CA GLU A 56 -19.76 8.10 62.49
C GLU A 56 -18.42 7.51 62.04
N THR A 57 -17.99 6.42 62.67
CA THR A 57 -16.85 5.63 62.19
C THR A 57 -17.22 4.70 61.01
N ASP A 58 -18.51 4.63 60.64
CA ASP A 58 -19.05 3.80 59.55
C ASP A 58 -19.07 4.50 58.17
N ASP A 59 -18.96 5.82 58.16
CA ASP A 59 -18.99 6.65 56.95
C ASP A 59 -17.83 6.42 55.97
N PRO A 60 -16.56 6.32 56.40
CA PRO A 60 -15.45 6.15 55.46
C PRO A 60 -15.47 4.77 54.80
N ILE A 61 -15.82 3.72 55.55
CA ILE A 61 -15.89 2.33 55.05
C ILE A 61 -17.04 2.18 54.04
N ARG A 62 -18.22 2.72 54.36
CA ARG A 62 -19.38 2.68 53.46
C ARG A 62 -19.11 3.45 52.17
N ARG A 63 -18.47 4.62 52.25
CA ARG A 63 -18.04 5.39 51.07
C ARG A 63 -17.04 4.61 50.22
N GLN A 64 -16.08 3.93 50.85
CA GLN A 64 -15.10 3.10 50.13
C GLN A 64 -15.76 1.91 49.41
N ILE A 65 -16.74 1.24 50.04
CA ILE A 65 -17.49 0.14 49.42
C ILE A 65 -18.32 0.65 48.23
N LEU A 66 -19.01 1.79 48.38
CA LEU A 66 -19.78 2.39 47.29
C LEU A 66 -18.89 2.81 46.12
N MET A 67 -17.71 3.38 46.40
CA MET A 67 -16.71 3.68 45.35
C MET A 67 -16.19 2.42 44.68
N GLY A 68 -15.93 1.35 45.44
CA GLY A 68 -15.53 0.04 44.91
C GLY A 68 -16.62 -0.57 44.01
N ALA A 69 -17.88 -0.51 44.43
CA ALA A 69 -19.02 -0.99 43.65
C ALA A 69 -19.23 -0.17 42.37
N ALA A 70 -19.11 1.17 42.44
CA ALA A 70 -19.19 2.04 41.27
C ALA A 70 -18.03 1.81 40.28
N SER A 71 -16.82 1.56 40.79
CA SER A 71 -15.68 1.19 39.95
C SER A 71 -15.89 -0.17 39.29
N LEU A 72 -16.44 -1.15 40.01
CA LEU A 72 -16.72 -2.48 39.48
C LEU A 72 -17.78 -2.45 38.38
N ASP A 73 -18.87 -1.71 38.59
CA ASP A 73 -19.92 -1.54 37.59
C ASP A 73 -19.36 -0.87 36.31
N ARG A 74 -18.55 0.18 36.48
CA ARG A 74 -17.85 0.81 35.36
C ARG A 74 -16.91 -0.16 34.64
N THR A 75 -16.09 -0.91 35.37
CA THR A 75 -15.20 -1.91 34.76
C THR A 75 -16.00 -2.99 34.04
N THR A 76 -17.13 -3.42 34.57
CA THR A 76 -18.02 -4.40 33.94
C THR A 76 -18.58 -3.87 32.63
N GLN A 77 -19.09 -2.64 32.60
CA GLN A 77 -19.56 -2.00 31.36
C GLN A 77 -18.44 -1.85 30.33
N MET A 78 -17.23 -1.48 30.78
CA MET A 78 -16.06 -1.38 29.89
C MET A 78 -15.66 -2.74 29.31
N VAL A 79 -15.71 -3.82 30.10
CA VAL A 79 -15.44 -5.18 29.60
C VAL A 79 -16.49 -5.59 28.56
N LEU A 80 -17.78 -5.38 28.84
CA LEU A 80 -18.85 -5.69 27.89
C LEU A 80 -18.66 -4.92 26.57
N SER A 81 -18.39 -3.61 26.64
CA SER A 81 -18.09 -2.80 25.46
C SER A 81 -16.84 -3.31 24.72
N SER A 82 -15.77 -3.68 25.43
CA SER A 82 -14.57 -4.24 24.81
C SER A 82 -14.82 -5.59 24.13
N THR A 83 -15.69 -6.44 24.70
CA THR A 83 -16.05 -7.71 24.06
C THR A 83 -16.86 -7.50 22.79
N GLN A 84 -17.76 -6.52 22.77
CA GLN A 84 -18.50 -6.16 21.58
C GLN A 84 -17.58 -5.64 20.47
N VAL A 85 -16.65 -4.73 20.80
CA VAL A 85 -15.66 -4.22 19.84
C VAL A 85 -14.74 -5.33 19.33
N ALA A 86 -14.35 -6.28 20.20
CA ALA A 86 -13.53 -7.42 19.80
C ALA A 86 -14.27 -8.32 18.79
N LEU A 87 -15.56 -8.58 18.99
CA LEU A 87 -16.39 -9.36 18.06
C LEU A 87 -16.57 -8.64 16.71
N GLU A 88 -16.79 -7.33 16.73
CA GLU A 88 -16.85 -6.53 15.50
C GLU A 88 -15.50 -6.56 14.75
N THR A 89 -14.39 -6.51 15.49
CA THR A 89 -13.04 -6.62 14.94
C THR A 89 -12.77 -8.02 14.36
N GLU A 90 -13.28 -9.09 14.98
CA GLU A 90 -13.19 -10.45 14.46
C GLU A 90 -13.94 -10.59 13.14
N ALA A 91 -15.15 -10.04 13.04
CA ALA A 91 -15.93 -10.04 11.80
C ALA A 91 -15.22 -9.30 10.66
N VAL A 92 -14.64 -8.12 10.92
CA VAL A 92 -13.83 -7.39 9.93
C VAL A 92 -12.57 -8.16 9.58
N GLY A 93 -11.94 -8.83 10.56
CA GLY A 93 -10.77 -9.68 10.34
C GLY A 93 -11.07 -10.86 9.42
N GLU A 94 -12.22 -11.51 9.57
CA GLU A 94 -12.68 -12.59 8.70
C GLU A 94 -12.89 -12.11 7.27
N GLU A 95 -13.54 -10.95 7.09
CA GLU A 95 -13.72 -10.32 5.77
C GLU A 95 -12.38 -10.05 5.08
N ILE A 96 -11.41 -9.48 5.82
CA ILE A 96 -10.06 -9.22 5.30
C ILE A 96 -9.36 -10.51 4.88
N ILE A 97 -9.46 -11.58 5.66
CA ILE A 97 -8.84 -12.88 5.32
C ILE A 97 -9.47 -13.45 4.05
N ASN A 98 -10.79 -13.35 3.90
CA ASN A 98 -11.49 -13.80 2.70
C ASN A 98 -11.05 -13.00 1.46
N ASP A 99 -10.96 -11.67 1.58
CA ASP A 99 -10.50 -10.78 0.53
C ASP A 99 -9.06 -11.05 0.12
N LEU A 100 -8.16 -11.25 1.08
CA LEU A 100 -6.77 -11.64 0.81
C LEU A 100 -6.69 -13.00 0.11
N GLY A 101 -7.56 -13.94 0.48
CA GLY A 101 -7.71 -15.23 -0.22
C GLY A 101 -8.11 -15.04 -1.69
N SER A 102 -9.12 -14.22 -1.95
CA SER A 102 -9.58 -13.89 -3.31
C SER A 102 -8.51 -13.15 -4.14
N GLN A 103 -7.83 -12.18 -3.53
CA GLN A 103 -6.72 -11.46 -4.16
C GLN A 103 -5.56 -12.39 -4.50
N ARG A 104 -5.22 -13.32 -3.59
CA ARG A 104 -4.19 -14.35 -3.83
C ARG A 104 -4.56 -15.20 -5.05
N GLU A 105 -5.81 -15.62 -5.15
CA GLU A 105 -6.27 -16.41 -6.30
C GLU A 105 -6.18 -15.62 -7.61
N THR A 106 -6.55 -14.34 -7.58
CA THR A 106 -6.42 -13.43 -8.74
C THR A 106 -4.97 -13.22 -9.15
N LEU A 107 -4.07 -13.04 -8.19
CA LEU A 107 -2.62 -12.97 -8.41
C LEU A 107 -2.09 -14.25 -9.04
N GLN A 108 -2.53 -15.42 -8.54
CA GLN A 108 -2.13 -16.71 -9.09
C GLN A 108 -2.61 -16.87 -10.54
N ARG A 109 -3.88 -16.55 -10.84
CA ARG A 109 -4.43 -16.58 -12.21
C ARG A 109 -3.69 -15.61 -13.13
N THR A 110 -3.37 -14.41 -12.65
CA THR A 110 -2.63 -13.40 -13.42
C THR A 110 -1.21 -13.88 -13.72
N ARG A 111 -0.53 -14.52 -12.75
CA ARG A 111 0.77 -15.15 -12.99
C ARG A 111 0.72 -16.25 -14.03
N THR A 112 -0.29 -17.12 -14.00
CA THR A 112 -0.48 -18.15 -15.02
C THR A 112 -0.68 -17.54 -16.40
N ARG A 113 -1.57 -16.54 -16.53
CA ARG A 113 -1.81 -15.82 -17.79
C ARG A 113 -0.58 -15.09 -18.31
N LEU A 114 0.23 -14.52 -17.41
CA LEU A 114 1.50 -13.89 -17.78
C LEU A 114 2.49 -14.92 -18.35
N ALA A 115 2.64 -16.08 -17.70
CA ALA A 115 3.50 -17.16 -18.19
C ALA A 115 3.03 -17.69 -19.56
N GLU A 116 1.72 -17.84 -19.76
CA GLU A 116 1.12 -18.18 -21.06
C GLU A 116 1.40 -17.10 -22.11
N THR A 117 1.23 -15.83 -21.76
CA THR A 117 1.50 -14.69 -22.65
C THR A 117 2.96 -14.62 -23.06
N GLU A 118 3.91 -14.89 -22.15
CA GLU A 118 5.34 -14.99 -22.47
C GLU A 118 5.61 -16.12 -23.46
N ALA A 119 4.97 -17.28 -23.28
CA ALA A 119 5.07 -18.40 -24.20
C ALA A 119 4.54 -18.03 -25.60
N ASP A 120 3.39 -17.37 -25.68
CA ASP A 120 2.79 -16.92 -26.94
C ASP A 120 3.59 -15.81 -27.63
N LEU A 121 4.19 -14.91 -26.86
CA LEU A 121 5.08 -13.87 -27.37
C LEU A 121 6.36 -14.50 -27.94
N SER A 122 6.89 -15.55 -27.29
CA SER A 122 8.01 -16.32 -27.82
C SER A 122 7.67 -17.02 -29.14
N ARG A 123 6.46 -17.59 -29.27
CA ARG A 123 5.96 -18.20 -30.51
C ARG A 123 5.79 -17.15 -31.61
N SER A 124 5.18 -16.01 -31.28
CA SER A 124 4.98 -14.89 -32.20
C SER A 124 6.31 -14.39 -32.76
N ARG A 125 7.34 -14.23 -31.91
CA ARG A 125 8.71 -13.88 -32.36
C ARG A 125 9.29 -14.91 -33.34
N ARG A 126 9.10 -16.21 -33.08
CA ARG A 126 9.56 -17.28 -33.99
C ARG A 126 8.84 -17.23 -35.34
N ILE A 127 7.54 -16.95 -35.35
CA ILE A 127 6.75 -16.81 -36.58
C ILE A 127 7.21 -15.58 -37.36
N LEU A 128 7.34 -14.43 -36.70
CA LEU A 128 7.83 -13.20 -37.32
C LEU A 128 9.21 -13.39 -37.95
N ARG A 129 10.12 -14.07 -37.26
CA ARG A 129 11.46 -14.39 -37.79
C ARG A 129 11.37 -15.24 -39.05
N ARG A 130 10.48 -16.24 -39.10
CA ARG A 130 10.27 -17.06 -40.31
C ARG A 130 9.73 -16.25 -41.47
N ILE A 131 8.75 -15.37 -41.24
CA ILE A 131 8.21 -14.48 -42.28
C ILE A 131 9.31 -13.54 -42.79
N TYR A 132 10.06 -12.92 -41.89
CA TYR A 132 11.16 -12.00 -42.23
C TYR A 132 12.24 -12.68 -43.07
N LEU A 133 12.69 -13.88 -42.66
CA LEU A 133 13.70 -14.63 -43.41
C LEU A 133 13.17 -15.09 -44.78
N GLY A 134 11.89 -15.51 -44.87
CA GLY A 134 11.27 -15.88 -46.14
C GLY A 134 11.23 -14.72 -47.13
N VAL A 135 10.94 -13.50 -46.67
CA VAL A 135 10.99 -12.29 -47.52
C VAL A 135 12.41 -11.99 -47.98
N ILE A 136 13.42 -12.14 -47.11
CA ILE A 136 14.82 -11.93 -47.48
C ILE A 136 15.27 -12.94 -48.54
N GLN A 137 14.95 -14.22 -48.38
CA GLN A 137 15.27 -15.25 -49.35
C GLN A 137 14.70 -14.91 -50.73
N ASN A 138 13.43 -14.50 -50.80
CA ASN A 138 12.80 -14.08 -52.04
C ASN A 138 13.53 -12.88 -52.68
N LYS A 139 13.89 -11.87 -51.88
CA LYS A 139 14.66 -10.71 -52.36
C LYS A 139 16.03 -11.11 -52.93
N ILE A 140 16.75 -12.04 -52.27
CA ILE A 140 18.05 -12.53 -52.73
C ILE A 140 17.91 -13.27 -54.06
N CYS A 141 16.92 -14.15 -54.20
CA CYS A 141 16.65 -14.86 -55.46
C CYS A 141 16.38 -13.89 -56.62
N LEU A 142 15.62 -12.81 -56.36
CA LEU A 142 15.34 -11.79 -57.36
C LEU A 142 16.60 -11.04 -57.81
N ILE A 143 17.46 -10.63 -56.87
CA ILE A 143 18.73 -9.96 -57.18
C ILE A 143 19.65 -10.89 -58.00
N PHE A 144 19.73 -12.16 -57.62
CA PHE A 144 20.53 -13.16 -58.33
C PHE A 144 20.09 -13.34 -59.80
N LEU A 145 18.77 -13.37 -60.06
CA LEU A 145 18.23 -13.46 -61.41
C LEU A 145 18.64 -12.26 -62.28
N ILE A 146 18.56 -11.04 -61.73
CA ILE A 146 18.96 -9.82 -62.44
C ILE A 146 20.45 -9.88 -62.82
N ILE A 147 21.32 -10.33 -61.91
CA ILE A 147 22.75 -10.47 -62.18
C ILE A 147 23.00 -11.44 -63.34
N ILE A 148 22.34 -12.61 -63.33
CA ILE A 148 22.47 -13.59 -64.42
C ILE A 148 22.06 -12.98 -65.77
N GLN A 149 20.95 -12.24 -65.81
CA GLN A 149 20.50 -11.57 -67.03
C GLN A 149 21.55 -10.59 -67.57
N ILE A 150 22.16 -9.78 -66.70
CA ILE A 150 23.22 -8.84 -67.10
C ILE A 150 24.43 -9.60 -67.66
N VAL A 151 24.84 -10.70 -67.02
CA VAL A 151 25.96 -11.52 -67.49
C VAL A 151 25.69 -12.09 -68.89
N ILE A 152 24.48 -12.58 -69.15
CA ILE A 152 24.08 -13.08 -70.47
C ILE A 152 24.16 -11.98 -71.53
N ILE A 153 23.64 -10.77 -71.23
CA ILE A 153 23.69 -9.63 -72.15
C ILE A 153 25.13 -9.25 -72.47
N ILE A 154 26.00 -9.16 -71.46
CA ILE A 154 27.43 -8.86 -71.64
C ILE A 154 28.11 -9.95 -72.48
N PHE A 155 27.83 -11.22 -72.20
CA PHE A 155 28.39 -12.34 -72.94
C PHE A 155 28.02 -12.28 -74.43
N ILE A 156 26.74 -12.02 -74.75
CA ILE A 156 26.27 -11.88 -76.13
C ILE A 156 26.91 -10.67 -76.80
N LEU A 157 27.02 -9.54 -76.11
CA LEU A 157 27.68 -8.34 -76.64
C LEU A 157 29.15 -8.61 -76.96
N TYR A 158 29.88 -9.25 -76.04
CA TYR A 158 31.28 -9.60 -76.24
C TYR A 158 31.45 -10.53 -77.44
N TRP A 159 30.63 -11.58 -77.52
CA TRP A 159 30.72 -12.55 -78.61
C TRP A 159 30.34 -11.95 -79.97
N LYS A 160 29.30 -11.11 -80.01
CA LYS A 160 28.89 -10.39 -81.23
C LYS A 160 29.92 -9.36 -81.67
N PHE A 161 30.51 -8.62 -80.73
CA PHE A 161 31.56 -7.64 -81.04
C PHE A 161 32.81 -8.34 -81.58
N LEU A 162 33.23 -9.43 -80.94
CA LEU A 162 34.39 -10.22 -81.36
C LEU A 162 34.20 -10.93 -82.71
N ARG A 163 32.95 -11.23 -83.12
CA ARG A 163 32.65 -11.82 -84.43
C ARG A 163 32.42 -10.80 -85.54
N LYS A 164 32.24 -9.52 -85.21
CA LYS A 164 32.00 -8.44 -86.18
C LYS A 164 33.26 -7.61 -86.46
N SER A 165 34.21 -7.57 -85.52
CA SER A 165 35.58 -7.11 -85.78
C SER A 165 36.42 -8.21 -86.40
#